data_AF-A0ABD0LJ41-F1
#
_entry.id   AF-A0ABD0LJ41-F1
#
_cell.length_a   1.000
_cell.length_b   1.000
_cell.length_c   1.000
_cell.angle_alpha   90.00
_cell.angle_beta   90.00
_cell.angle_gamma   90.00
#
_symmetry.space_group_name_H-M   'P 1'
#
loop_
_entity.id
_entity.type
_entity.pdbx_description
1 polymer ?
#
loop_
_entity_poly.entity_id
_entity_poly.type
_entity_poly.pdbx_seq_one_letter_code
_entity_poly.pdbx_strand_id
1 'polypeptide(L)'
;MSADDSKSGEASLYEHHEHLIEVFFDFILDNLRVTHLLLELHLEEVRRVTPRLHKLENDNDLRGAAKELMLAIKRSEEPEKWKMFFGALRQDGASLILDTLLEEKEGDLWHTERRNLIDVFKKDLQEALDLERILPAALDKELIHKEDADNLKTMIKDGSHARAIGTFLIILHRRKTEWYKDFLTILHDHNYKNLAETIEPGFGKKLREQRAHTEQEEMKRVDREAAASRRGGGESRHADPRPAAEGEGGLHDSLDQ
;
A
#
# COMPACT_ATOMS: atom_id res chain seq x y z
N MET A 1 -42.51 0.75 -3.01
CA MET A 1 -41.23 0.00 -3.02
C MET A 1 -40.51 0.40 -4.30
N SER A 2 -40.07 1.66 -4.37
CA SER A 2 -38.76 2.18 -3.93
C SER A 2 -37.66 1.88 -4.95
N ALA A 3 -37.74 2.60 -6.08
CA ALA A 3 -36.59 2.92 -6.94
C ALA A 3 -35.99 4.31 -6.60
N ASP A 4 -36.57 5.01 -5.61
CA ASP A 4 -36.18 6.37 -5.20
C ASP A 4 -35.13 6.40 -4.08
N ASP A 5 -35.08 5.38 -3.22
CA ASP A 5 -34.15 5.36 -2.09
C ASP A 5 -32.68 5.16 -2.52
N SER A 6 -32.42 4.42 -3.62
CA SER A 6 -31.06 4.18 -4.12
C SER A 6 -30.41 5.41 -4.77
N LYS A 7 -31.19 6.29 -5.42
CA LYS A 7 -30.66 7.50 -6.06
C LYS A 7 -30.25 8.57 -5.05
N SER A 8 -30.92 8.63 -3.90
CA SER A 8 -30.60 9.59 -2.83
C SER A 8 -29.26 9.28 -2.14
N GLY A 9 -28.92 7.99 -1.99
CA GLY A 9 -27.66 7.54 -1.38
C GLY A 9 -26.44 7.71 -2.29
N GLU A 10 -26.59 7.46 -3.60
CA GLU A 10 -25.51 7.60 -4.58
C GLU A 10 -25.14 9.07 -4.83
N ALA A 11 -26.12 9.98 -4.87
CA ALA A 11 -25.86 11.42 -4.97
C ALA A 11 -25.07 11.95 -3.76
N SER A 12 -25.42 11.50 -2.55
CA SER A 12 -24.74 11.85 -1.30
C SER A 12 -23.28 11.36 -1.25
N LEU A 13 -23.01 10.12 -1.68
CA LEU A 13 -21.65 9.57 -1.79
C LEU A 13 -20.81 10.28 -2.84
N TYR A 14 -21.42 10.69 -3.96
CA TYR A 14 -20.74 11.42 -5.03
C TYR A 14 -20.32 12.82 -4.58
N GLU A 15 -21.22 13.57 -3.94
CA GLU A 15 -20.95 14.89 -3.38
C GLU A 15 -19.87 14.82 -2.27
N HIS A 16 -19.89 13.76 -1.47
CA HIS A 16 -18.88 13.52 -0.44
C HIS A 16 -17.48 13.28 -1.04
N HIS A 17 -17.36 12.43 -2.06
CA HIS A 17 -16.06 12.20 -2.73
C HIS A 17 -15.51 13.48 -3.37
N GLU A 18 -16.36 14.25 -4.06
CA GLU A 18 -15.92 15.51 -4.66
C GLU A 18 -15.45 16.50 -3.59
N HIS A 19 -16.19 16.61 -2.48
CA HIS A 19 -15.79 17.46 -1.36
C HIS A 19 -14.43 17.08 -0.75
N LEU A 20 -14.18 15.78 -0.52
CA LEU A 20 -12.89 15.30 -0.02
C LEU A 20 -11.73 15.68 -0.95
N ILE A 21 -11.93 15.57 -2.27
CA ILE A 21 -10.93 15.98 -3.26
C ILE A 21 -10.62 17.47 -3.17
N GLU A 22 -11.62 18.31 -2.91
CA GLU A 22 -11.43 19.76 -2.79
C GLU A 22 -10.69 20.14 -1.52
N VAL A 23 -11.05 19.55 -0.38
CA VAL A 23 -10.40 19.80 0.92
C VAL A 23 -8.94 19.36 0.89
N PHE A 24 -8.64 18.19 0.32
CA PHE A 24 -7.30 17.61 0.30
C PHE A 24 -6.55 17.81 -1.02
N PHE A 25 -6.98 18.78 -1.84
CA PHE A 25 -6.45 18.96 -3.18
C PHE A 25 -4.93 19.07 -3.22
N ASP A 26 -4.36 19.96 -2.40
CA ASP A 26 -2.91 20.18 -2.35
C ASP A 26 -2.12 18.93 -1.91
N PHE A 27 -2.69 18.16 -0.98
CA PHE A 27 -2.11 16.91 -0.52
C PHE A 27 -2.09 15.85 -1.62
N ILE A 28 -3.18 15.73 -2.39
CA ILE A 28 -3.24 14.85 -3.57
C ILE A 28 -2.17 15.27 -4.58
N LEU A 29 -2.04 16.58 -4.86
CA LEU A 29 -1.06 17.07 -5.82
C LEU A 29 0.39 16.72 -5.45
N ASP A 30 0.71 16.70 -4.16
CA ASP A 30 2.07 16.41 -3.68
C ASP A 30 2.43 14.92 -3.68
N ASN A 31 1.42 14.05 -3.58
CA ASN A 31 1.64 12.62 -3.36
C ASN A 31 1.24 11.75 -4.56
N LEU A 32 0.43 12.25 -5.48
CA LEU A 32 -0.05 11.45 -6.61
C LEU A 32 1.07 11.17 -7.63
N ARG A 33 1.13 9.92 -8.11
CA ARG A 33 1.83 9.53 -9.34
C ARG A 33 0.78 9.23 -10.40
N VAL A 34 0.71 10.09 -11.40
CA VAL A 34 -0.37 10.10 -12.38
C VAL A 34 -0.27 8.93 -13.32
N THR A 35 0.93 8.62 -13.82
CA THR A 35 1.08 7.59 -14.85
C THR A 35 0.65 6.21 -14.38
N HIS A 36 0.77 5.91 -13.09
CA HIS A 36 0.32 4.64 -12.51
C HIS A 36 -1.21 4.50 -12.55
N LEU A 37 -1.95 5.61 -12.52
CA LEU A 37 -3.42 5.60 -12.56
C LEU A 37 -4.00 5.52 -13.97
N LEU A 38 -3.22 5.86 -15.00
CA LEU A 38 -3.74 6.00 -16.37
C LEU A 38 -4.23 4.68 -16.99
N LEU A 39 -3.75 3.55 -16.49
CA LEU A 39 -4.20 2.23 -16.95
C LEU A 39 -5.65 1.93 -16.54
N GLU A 40 -6.08 2.45 -15.40
CA GLU A 40 -7.41 2.16 -14.83
C GLU A 40 -8.38 3.33 -15.02
N LEU A 41 -7.85 4.55 -15.17
CA LEU A 41 -8.66 5.77 -15.27
C LEU A 41 -9.05 6.08 -16.73
N HIS A 42 -10.13 5.46 -17.17
CA HIS A 42 -10.61 5.50 -18.56
C HIS A 42 -11.51 6.69 -18.93
N LEU A 43 -11.28 7.87 -18.36
CA LEU A 43 -12.07 9.06 -18.67
C LEU A 43 -11.60 9.71 -19.98
N GLU A 44 -12.53 10.19 -20.80
CA GLU A 44 -12.24 10.78 -22.12
C GLU A 44 -11.37 12.03 -22.01
N GLU A 45 -11.69 12.91 -21.06
CA GLU A 45 -10.87 14.11 -20.78
C GLU A 45 -9.45 13.75 -20.30
N VAL A 46 -9.30 12.66 -19.54
CA VAL A 46 -7.99 12.16 -19.10
C VAL A 46 -7.18 11.64 -20.29
N ARG A 47 -7.80 10.86 -21.18
CA ARG A 47 -7.15 10.35 -22.40
C ARG A 47 -6.61 11.47 -23.29
N ARG A 48 -7.33 12.58 -23.39
CA ARG A 48 -6.91 13.76 -24.17
C ARG A 48 -5.64 14.41 -23.61
N VAL A 49 -5.47 14.42 -22.29
CA VAL A 49 -4.30 15.02 -21.65
C VAL A 49 -3.17 14.02 -21.39
N THR A 50 -3.38 12.71 -21.57
CA THR A 50 -2.37 11.65 -21.34
C THR A 50 -0.98 11.96 -21.92
N PRO A 51 -0.82 12.41 -23.18
CA PRO A 51 0.52 12.74 -23.71
C PRO A 51 1.22 13.86 -22.92
N ARG A 52 0.45 14.84 -22.44
CA ARG A 52 0.96 15.94 -21.63
C ARG A 52 1.31 15.46 -20.21
N LEU A 53 0.51 14.57 -19.63
CA LEU A 53 0.78 13.97 -18.31
C LEU A 53 2.11 13.22 -18.31
N HIS A 54 2.34 12.37 -19.32
CA HIS A 54 3.63 11.68 -19.48
C HIS A 54 4.80 12.66 -19.62
N LYS A 55 4.62 13.73 -20.41
CA LYS A 55 5.67 14.75 -20.57
C LYS A 55 6.02 15.41 -19.23
N LEU A 56 5.01 15.84 -18.47
CA LEU A 56 5.21 16.49 -17.17
C LEU A 56 5.95 15.57 -16.19
N GLU A 57 5.57 14.29 -16.10
CA GLU A 57 6.29 13.35 -15.24
C GLU A 57 7.72 13.06 -15.72
N ASN A 58 7.94 12.94 -17.02
CA ASN A 58 9.28 12.77 -17.60
C ASN A 58 10.20 13.98 -17.31
N ASP A 59 9.61 15.17 -17.23
CA ASP A 59 10.29 16.42 -16.85
C ASP A 59 10.45 16.57 -15.31
N ASN A 60 10.08 15.54 -14.53
CA ASN A 60 10.01 15.54 -13.06
C ASN A 60 9.03 16.57 -12.44
N ASP A 61 8.10 17.13 -13.23
CA ASP A 61 7.02 17.99 -12.73
C ASP A 61 5.81 17.14 -12.28
N LEU A 62 6.01 16.38 -11.20
CA LEU A 62 4.99 15.46 -10.69
C LEU A 62 3.75 16.20 -10.16
N ARG A 63 3.95 17.36 -9.52
CA ARG A 63 2.85 18.19 -8.99
C ARG A 63 2.04 18.81 -10.14
N GLY A 64 2.71 19.26 -11.20
CA GLY A 64 2.07 19.74 -12.42
C GLY A 64 1.28 18.65 -13.13
N ALA A 65 1.83 17.44 -13.23
CA ALA A 65 1.12 16.28 -13.77
C ALA A 65 -0.15 15.98 -12.97
N ALA A 66 -0.04 15.89 -11.64
CA ALA A 66 -1.18 15.65 -10.77
C ALA A 66 -2.26 16.73 -10.96
N LYS A 67 -1.85 18.00 -11.03
CA LYS A 67 -2.78 19.11 -11.24
C LYS A 67 -3.53 19.00 -12.57
N GLU A 68 -2.82 18.71 -13.64
CA GLU A 68 -3.42 18.53 -14.98
C GLU A 68 -4.41 17.35 -14.98
N LEU A 69 -4.07 16.23 -14.32
CA LEU A 69 -4.98 15.10 -14.17
C LEU A 69 -6.25 15.50 -13.42
N MET A 70 -6.11 16.12 -12.25
CA MET A 70 -7.27 16.50 -11.43
C MET A 70 -8.19 17.48 -12.17
N LEU A 71 -7.64 18.41 -12.94
CA LEU A 71 -8.42 19.31 -13.79
C LEU A 71 -9.12 18.57 -14.95
N ALA A 72 -8.53 17.52 -15.51
CA ALA A 72 -9.16 16.69 -16.52
C ALA A 72 -10.33 15.87 -15.93
N ILE A 73 -10.15 15.28 -14.75
CA ILE A 73 -11.23 14.57 -14.04
C ILE A 73 -12.38 15.54 -13.73
N LYS A 74 -12.08 16.74 -13.17
CA LYS A 74 -13.12 17.74 -12.89
C LYS A 74 -13.90 18.13 -14.14
N ARG A 75 -13.23 18.31 -15.29
CA ARG A 75 -13.83 18.65 -16.58
C ARG A 75 -14.64 17.52 -17.21
N SER A 76 -14.40 16.26 -16.85
CA SER A 76 -15.19 15.14 -17.40
C SER A 76 -16.65 15.22 -16.96
N GLU A 77 -17.56 15.02 -17.90
CA GLU A 77 -19.01 14.92 -17.67
C GLU A 77 -19.44 13.46 -17.41
N GLU A 78 -18.51 12.51 -17.41
CA GLU A 78 -18.82 11.09 -17.23
C GLU A 78 -19.35 10.81 -15.81
N PRO A 79 -20.41 10.00 -15.68
CA PRO A 79 -20.93 9.61 -14.38
C PRO A 79 -19.89 8.78 -13.62
N GLU A 80 -19.93 8.84 -12.28
CA GLU A 80 -19.04 8.07 -11.42
C GLU A 80 -17.53 8.36 -11.58
N LYS A 81 -17.12 9.45 -12.25
CA LYS A 81 -15.70 9.81 -12.45
C LYS A 81 -14.85 9.79 -11.18
N TRP A 82 -15.41 10.22 -10.06
CA TRP A 82 -14.74 10.18 -8.76
C TRP A 82 -14.60 8.75 -8.23
N LYS A 83 -15.64 7.93 -8.35
CA LYS A 83 -15.56 6.50 -7.98
C LYS A 83 -14.53 5.76 -8.84
N MET A 84 -14.41 6.09 -10.13
CA MET A 84 -13.34 5.58 -10.99
C MET A 84 -11.96 6.02 -10.51
N PHE A 85 -11.80 7.28 -10.12
CA PHE A 85 -10.56 7.80 -9.55
C PHE A 85 -10.16 7.09 -8.24
N PHE A 86 -11.08 6.96 -7.29
CA PHE A 86 -10.85 6.21 -6.05
C PHE A 86 -10.58 4.72 -6.32
N GLY A 87 -11.24 4.14 -7.33
CA GLY A 87 -10.95 2.78 -7.81
C GLY A 87 -9.52 2.62 -8.30
N ALA A 88 -9.07 3.55 -9.16
CA ALA A 88 -7.70 3.56 -9.68
C ALA A 88 -6.66 3.71 -8.55
N LEU A 89 -6.90 4.58 -7.57
CA LEU A 89 -6.03 4.72 -6.38
C LEU A 89 -5.91 3.41 -5.59
N ARG A 90 -7.01 2.67 -5.43
CA ARG A 90 -7.01 1.36 -4.74
C ARG A 90 -6.24 0.31 -5.51
N GLN A 91 -6.38 0.28 -6.83
CA GLN A 91 -5.67 -0.68 -7.69
C GLN A 91 -4.16 -0.38 -7.76
N ASP A 92 -3.76 0.89 -7.79
CA ASP A 92 -2.35 1.28 -7.70
C ASP A 92 -1.75 1.00 -6.32
N GLY A 93 -2.58 0.92 -5.27
CA GLY A 93 -2.11 0.77 -3.89
C GLY A 93 -1.58 2.08 -3.30
N ALA A 94 -2.19 3.21 -3.69
CA ALA A 94 -1.91 4.54 -3.14
C ALA A 94 -2.54 4.73 -1.75
N SER A 95 -2.16 3.87 -0.79
CA SER A 95 -2.78 3.81 0.54
C SER A 95 -2.65 5.12 1.31
N LEU A 96 -1.53 5.83 1.19
CA LEU A 96 -1.37 7.14 1.84
C LEU A 96 -2.49 8.12 1.46
N ILE A 97 -2.84 8.18 0.16
CA ILE A 97 -3.89 9.06 -0.32
C ILE A 97 -5.26 8.57 0.15
N LEU A 98 -5.52 7.26 0.04
CA LEU A 98 -6.79 6.68 0.44
C LEU A 98 -7.06 6.83 1.94
N ASP A 99 -6.08 6.54 2.79
CA ASP A 99 -6.21 6.63 4.24
C ASP A 99 -6.43 8.09 4.67
N THR A 100 -5.75 9.04 4.04
CA THR A 100 -5.93 10.47 4.33
C THR A 100 -7.31 10.98 3.91
N LEU A 101 -7.78 10.58 2.72
CA LEU A 101 -9.08 11.02 2.20
C LEU A 101 -10.27 10.33 2.90
N LEU A 102 -10.18 9.03 3.17
CA LEU A 102 -11.32 8.23 3.65
C LEU A 102 -11.37 8.11 5.17
N GLU A 103 -10.23 8.22 5.86
CA GLU A 103 -10.19 8.20 7.34
C GLU A 103 -10.05 9.61 7.93
N GLU A 104 -10.10 10.65 7.08
CA GLU A 104 -10.02 12.07 7.46
C GLU A 104 -8.86 12.40 8.42
N LYS A 105 -7.72 11.74 8.26
CA LYS A 105 -6.53 12.03 9.07
C LYS A 105 -5.97 13.38 8.64
N GLU A 106 -5.91 14.33 9.57
CA GLU A 106 -5.36 15.66 9.30
C GLU A 106 -3.94 15.54 8.72
N GLY A 107 -3.67 16.39 7.72
CA GLY A 107 -2.46 16.43 6.91
C GLY A 107 -1.20 16.21 7.73
N ASP A 108 -0.49 15.14 7.40
CA ASP A 108 0.55 14.60 8.26
C ASP A 108 1.80 15.52 8.26
N LEU A 109 1.88 16.38 9.27
CA LEU A 109 3.04 17.20 9.59
C LEU A 109 4.30 16.33 9.72
N TRP A 110 4.18 15.14 10.33
CA TRP A 110 5.28 14.20 10.47
C TRP A 110 5.76 13.70 9.10
N HIS A 111 4.86 13.39 8.15
CA HIS A 111 5.23 13.04 6.78
C HIS A 111 6.06 14.15 6.12
N THR A 112 5.61 15.40 6.27
CA THR A 112 6.26 16.57 5.68
C THR A 112 7.63 16.81 6.31
N GLU A 113 7.74 16.73 7.64
CA GLU A 113 9.01 16.89 8.37
C GLU A 113 10.02 15.82 7.97
N ARG A 114 9.61 14.56 7.83
CA ARG A 114 10.52 13.48 7.42
C ARG A 114 10.95 13.60 5.96
N ARG A 115 10.08 14.05 5.06
CA ARG A 115 10.46 14.38 3.69
C ARG A 115 11.54 15.47 3.67
N ASN A 116 11.31 16.56 4.39
CA ASN A 116 12.26 17.67 4.48
C ASN A 116 13.59 17.23 5.11
N LEU A 117 13.56 16.34 6.10
CA LEU A 117 14.76 15.78 6.70
C LEU A 117 15.59 14.96 5.70
N ILE A 118 14.95 14.12 4.87
CA ILE A 118 15.66 13.40 3.80
C ILE A 118 16.27 14.36 2.79
N ASP A 119 15.58 15.45 2.46
CA ASP A 119 16.11 16.47 1.55
C ASP A 119 17.38 17.15 2.10
N VAL A 120 17.51 17.33 3.42
CA VAL A 120 18.75 17.83 4.05
C VAL A 120 19.94 16.92 3.76
N PHE A 121 19.74 15.59 3.78
CA PHE A 121 20.78 14.59 3.53
C PHE A 121 20.87 14.13 2.08
N LYS A 122 20.14 14.79 1.16
CA LYS A 122 20.03 14.37 -0.25
C LYS A 122 21.39 14.20 -0.93
N LYS A 123 22.33 15.12 -0.67
CA LYS A 123 23.67 15.06 -1.26
C LYS A 123 24.46 13.84 -0.76
N ASP A 124 24.47 13.62 0.56
CA ASP A 124 25.16 12.48 1.16
C ASP A 124 24.56 11.15 0.67
N LEU A 125 23.23 11.11 0.51
CA LEU A 125 22.51 9.97 -0.08
C LEU A 125 22.91 9.76 -1.54
N GLN A 126 23.02 10.81 -2.34
CA GLN A 126 23.45 10.71 -3.74
C GLN A 126 24.90 10.24 -3.89
N GLU A 127 25.77 10.56 -2.94
CA GLU A 127 27.20 10.20 -2.96
C GLU A 127 27.45 8.77 -2.42
N ALA A 128 26.68 8.33 -1.43
CA ALA A 128 26.93 7.07 -0.74
C ALA A 128 26.08 5.89 -1.23
N LEU A 129 24.87 6.15 -1.73
CA LEU A 129 23.89 5.09 -1.99
C LEU A 129 24.16 4.34 -3.30
N ASP A 130 24.23 3.02 -3.22
CA ASP A 130 24.09 2.15 -4.38
C ASP A 130 22.60 1.83 -4.55
N LEU A 131 21.97 2.51 -5.51
CA LEU A 131 20.54 2.36 -5.77
C LEU A 131 20.20 0.95 -6.27
N GLU A 132 21.06 0.30 -7.06
CA GLU A 132 20.80 -1.07 -7.55
C GLU A 132 20.70 -2.07 -6.39
N ARG A 133 21.50 -1.84 -5.34
CA ARG A 133 21.49 -2.68 -4.14
C ARG A 133 20.22 -2.55 -3.31
N ILE A 134 19.65 -1.35 -3.22
CA ILE A 134 18.50 -1.10 -2.33
C ILE A 134 17.14 -1.20 -3.03
N LEU A 135 17.10 -1.09 -4.37
CA LEU A 135 15.85 -1.14 -5.14
C LEU A 135 15.02 -2.40 -4.89
N PRO A 136 15.59 -3.63 -4.82
CA PRO A 136 14.80 -4.83 -4.53
C PRO A 136 14.08 -4.73 -3.17
N ALA A 137 14.78 -4.28 -2.13
CA ALA A 137 14.20 -4.14 -0.81
C ALA A 137 13.15 -3.02 -0.75
N ALA A 138 13.32 -1.94 -1.52
CA ALA A 138 12.32 -0.88 -1.64
C ALA A 138 11.04 -1.37 -2.33
N LEU A 139 11.15 -2.26 -3.32
CA LEU A 139 10.00 -2.92 -3.94
C LEU A 139 9.32 -3.90 -3.00
N ASP A 140 10.08 -4.76 -2.31
CA ASP A 140 9.52 -5.74 -1.36
C ASP A 140 8.80 -5.06 -0.19
N LYS A 141 9.28 -3.87 0.19
CA LYS A 141 8.64 -2.99 1.18
C LYS A 141 7.55 -2.10 0.58
N GLU A 142 7.21 -2.21 -0.70
CA GLU A 142 6.18 -1.40 -1.37
C GLU A 142 6.40 0.12 -1.25
N LEU A 143 7.65 0.57 -1.11
CA LEU A 143 7.99 2.00 -1.06
C LEU A 143 7.89 2.67 -2.43
N ILE A 144 8.07 1.90 -3.49
CA ILE A 144 8.02 2.36 -4.88
C ILE A 144 7.21 1.37 -5.72
N HIS A 145 6.65 1.87 -6.83
CA HIS A 145 5.98 1.01 -7.79
C HIS A 145 7.00 0.24 -8.65
N LYS A 146 6.60 -0.89 -9.22
CA LYS A 146 7.46 -1.69 -10.11
C LYS A 146 7.96 -0.88 -11.32
N GLU A 147 7.06 -0.10 -11.92
CA GLU A 147 7.39 0.76 -13.06
C GLU A 147 8.41 1.84 -12.70
N ASP A 148 8.32 2.42 -11.49
CA ASP A 148 9.33 3.38 -11.03
C ASP A 148 10.70 2.70 -10.89
N ALA A 149 10.74 1.49 -10.31
CA ALA A 149 11.99 0.76 -10.17
C ALA A 149 12.62 0.44 -11.54
N ASP A 150 11.81 0.09 -12.54
CA ASP A 150 12.30 -0.20 -13.89
C ASP A 150 12.79 1.07 -14.62
N ASN A 151 12.12 2.21 -14.42
CA ASN A 151 12.60 3.51 -14.89
C ASN A 151 13.93 3.90 -14.22
N LEU A 152 14.04 3.72 -12.91
CA LEU A 152 15.27 3.98 -12.15
C LEU A 152 16.43 3.09 -12.63
N LYS A 153 16.20 1.80 -12.90
CA LYS A 153 17.21 0.91 -13.47
C LYS A 153 17.68 1.39 -14.85
N THR A 154 16.77 1.90 -15.69
CA THR A 154 17.14 2.49 -16.98
C THR A 154 18.06 3.70 -16.80
N MET A 155 17.71 4.61 -15.88
CA MET A 155 18.54 5.78 -15.58
C MET A 155 19.93 5.41 -15.06
N ILE A 156 20.03 4.37 -14.25
CA ILE A 156 21.30 3.84 -13.75
C ILE A 156 22.16 3.31 -14.91
N LYS A 157 21.58 2.49 -15.79
CA LYS A 157 22.25 1.95 -16.98
C LYS A 157 22.77 3.04 -17.93
N ASP A 158 22.04 4.14 -18.03
CA ASP A 158 22.42 5.32 -18.82
C ASP A 158 23.49 6.19 -18.13
N GLY A 159 24.04 5.74 -16.99
CA GLY A 159 25.07 6.45 -16.23
C GLY A 159 24.55 7.58 -15.35
N SER A 160 23.24 7.82 -15.32
CA SER A 160 22.61 8.95 -14.61
C SER A 160 22.30 8.66 -13.14
N HIS A 161 23.28 8.11 -12.40
CA HIS A 161 23.13 7.61 -11.02
C HIS A 161 22.58 8.67 -10.05
N ALA A 162 23.20 9.84 -9.99
CA ALA A 162 22.76 10.90 -9.07
C ALA A 162 21.33 11.37 -9.38
N ARG A 163 20.94 11.39 -10.66
CA ARG A 163 19.57 11.71 -11.09
C ARG A 163 18.61 10.60 -10.67
N ALA A 164 18.99 9.33 -10.84
CA ALA A 164 18.17 8.19 -10.41
C ALA A 164 17.93 8.21 -8.89
N ILE A 165 18.97 8.44 -8.08
CA ILE A 165 18.83 8.59 -6.62
C ILE A 165 17.95 9.80 -6.29
N GLY A 166 18.14 10.93 -6.97
CA GLY A 166 17.31 12.12 -6.79
C GLY A 166 15.83 11.84 -7.07
N THR A 167 15.51 11.14 -8.16
CA THR A 167 14.14 10.72 -8.49
C THR A 167 13.60 9.73 -7.46
N PHE A 168 14.39 8.74 -7.05
CA PHE A 168 14.01 7.77 -6.02
C PHE A 168 13.61 8.45 -4.70
N LEU A 169 14.38 9.43 -4.22
CA LEU A 169 14.07 10.15 -2.97
C LEU A 169 12.78 10.99 -3.07
N ILE A 170 12.46 11.51 -4.26
CA ILE A 170 11.23 12.30 -4.49
C ILE A 170 9.96 11.43 -4.45
N ILE A 171 10.07 10.14 -4.78
CA ILE A 171 8.90 9.27 -4.93
C ILE A 171 8.63 8.40 -3.71
N LEU A 172 9.64 8.19 -2.86
CA LEU A 172 9.63 7.20 -1.80
C LEU A 172 8.60 7.48 -0.68
N HIS A 173 8.22 8.75 -0.47
CA HIS A 173 7.27 9.15 0.57
C HIS A 173 5.78 9.06 0.15
N ARG A 174 5.49 8.66 -1.09
CA ARG A 174 4.19 8.91 -1.73
C ARG A 174 3.17 7.78 -1.59
N ARG A 175 3.62 6.55 -1.38
CA ARG A 175 2.74 5.37 -1.42
C ARG A 175 2.10 5.04 -0.08
N LYS A 176 2.85 5.14 1.02
CA LYS A 176 2.39 4.68 2.35
C LYS A 176 2.97 5.49 3.51
N THR A 177 2.32 5.38 4.67
CA THR A 177 2.66 6.15 5.88
C THR A 177 4.01 5.78 6.48
N GLU A 178 4.29 4.48 6.59
CA GLU A 178 5.50 3.96 7.26
C GLU A 178 6.79 4.08 6.43
N TRP A 179 6.77 4.84 5.33
CA TRP A 179 7.86 4.91 4.37
C TRP A 179 9.21 5.25 4.99
N TYR A 180 9.23 6.18 5.94
CA TYR A 180 10.48 6.70 6.52
C TYR A 180 11.18 5.62 7.34
N LYS A 181 10.42 4.93 8.18
CA LYS A 181 10.92 3.82 8.98
C LYS A 181 11.42 2.68 8.09
N ASP A 182 10.66 2.32 7.06
CA ASP A 182 11.05 1.27 6.13
C ASP A 182 12.29 1.65 5.33
N PHE A 183 12.42 2.90 4.89
CA PHE A 183 13.61 3.39 4.21
C PHE A 183 14.85 3.33 5.10
N LEU A 184 14.78 3.84 6.33
CA LEU A 184 15.90 3.75 7.27
C LEU A 184 16.24 2.29 7.61
N THR A 185 15.24 1.41 7.67
CA THR A 185 15.45 -0.03 7.86
C THR A 185 16.21 -0.64 6.68
N ILE A 186 15.83 -0.30 5.44
CA ILE A 186 16.54 -0.73 4.23
C ILE A 186 18.00 -0.27 4.27
N LEU A 187 18.25 1.01 4.56
CA LEU A 187 19.60 1.54 4.72
C LEU A 187 20.39 0.74 5.76
N HIS A 188 19.81 0.53 6.94
CA HIS A 188 20.46 -0.21 8.01
C HIS A 188 20.81 -1.66 7.61
N ASP A 189 19.89 -2.37 6.95
CA ASP A 189 20.07 -3.77 6.59
C ASP A 189 20.99 -3.97 5.37
N HIS A 190 21.15 -2.95 4.52
CA HIS A 190 21.96 -3.02 3.28
C HIS A 190 23.35 -2.37 3.41
N ASN A 191 23.94 -2.39 4.60
CA ASN A 191 25.27 -1.82 4.93
C ASN A 191 25.38 -0.29 4.87
N TYR A 192 24.27 0.44 4.94
CA TYR A 192 24.24 1.91 5.11
C TYR A 192 23.88 2.33 6.55
N LYS A 193 24.29 1.53 7.54
CA LYS A 193 24.00 1.78 8.97
C LYS A 193 24.44 3.16 9.44
N ASN A 194 25.63 3.59 9.03
CA ASN A 194 26.16 4.91 9.39
C ASN A 194 25.32 6.04 8.80
N LEU A 195 24.80 5.86 7.57
CA LEU A 195 23.93 6.83 6.92
C LEU A 195 22.57 6.90 7.64
N ALA A 196 22.00 5.75 8.00
CA ALA A 196 20.78 5.69 8.81
C ALA A 196 20.95 6.37 10.19
N GLU A 197 22.07 6.14 10.87
CA GLU A 197 22.39 6.80 12.15
C GLU A 197 22.70 8.29 12.02
N THR A 198 23.20 8.72 10.86
CA THR A 198 23.44 10.14 10.57
C THR A 198 22.12 10.88 10.36
N ILE A 199 21.18 10.25 9.63
CA ILE A 199 19.84 10.80 9.39
C ILE A 199 19.02 10.81 10.68
N GLU A 200 19.02 9.69 11.42
CA GLU A 200 18.25 9.51 12.65
C GLU A 200 19.12 8.88 13.74
N PRO A 201 19.75 9.70 14.59
CA PRO A 201 20.61 9.20 15.67
C PRO A 201 19.87 8.25 16.62
N GLY A 202 20.47 7.08 16.85
CA GLY A 202 19.92 6.02 17.70
C GLY A 202 18.92 5.10 16.98
N PHE A 203 18.70 5.26 15.68
CA PHE A 203 17.77 4.43 14.91
C PHE A 203 18.10 2.93 15.01
N GLY A 204 19.35 2.54 14.86
CA GLY A 204 19.77 1.15 14.92
C GLY A 204 19.57 0.52 16.31
N LYS A 205 19.67 1.32 17.39
CA LYS A 205 19.30 0.86 18.73
C LYS A 205 17.79 0.61 18.83
N LYS A 206 16.97 1.58 18.41
CA LYS A 206 15.51 1.48 18.41
C LYS A 206 15.03 0.28 17.57
N LEU A 207 15.63 0.06 16.40
CA LEU A 207 15.29 -1.04 15.50
C LEU A 207 15.58 -2.42 16.13
N ARG A 208 16.71 -2.58 16.82
CA ARG A 208 17.05 -3.81 17.54
C ARG A 208 16.08 -4.09 18.68
N GLU A 209 15.73 -3.07 19.46
CA GLU A 209 14.77 -3.18 20.57
C GLU A 209 13.38 -3.58 20.06
N GLN A 210 12.93 -3.00 18.93
CA GLN A 210 11.67 -3.38 18.30
C GLN A 210 11.66 -4.83 17.82
N ARG A 211 12.70 -5.27 17.11
CA ARG A 211 12.81 -6.66 16.63
C ARG A 211 12.81 -7.66 17.79
N ALA A 212 13.57 -7.38 18.85
CA ALA A 212 13.60 -8.22 20.05
C ALA A 212 12.23 -8.32 20.74
N HIS A 213 11.46 -7.23 20.77
CA HIS A 213 10.11 -7.24 21.30
C HIS A 213 9.16 -8.10 20.45
N THR A 214 9.19 -7.94 19.12
CA THR A 214 8.35 -8.73 18.19
C THR A 214 8.65 -10.22 18.30
N GLU A 215 9.93 -10.62 18.33
CA GLU A 215 10.34 -12.02 18.52
C GLU A 215 9.82 -12.61 19.84
N GLN A 216 9.85 -11.83 20.93
CA GLN A 216 9.31 -12.26 22.22
C GLN A 216 7.79 -12.43 22.21
N GLU A 217 7.06 -11.58 21.50
CA GLU A 217 5.61 -11.69 21.38
C GLU A 217 5.18 -12.87 20.50
N GLU A 218 5.85 -13.09 19.38
CA GLU A 218 5.59 -14.24 18.52
C GLU A 218 5.86 -15.56 19.25
N MET A 219 6.97 -15.65 19.98
CA MET A 219 7.29 -16.83 20.77
C MET A 219 6.22 -17.11 21.83
N LYS A 220 5.75 -16.08 22.55
CA LYS A 220 4.62 -16.20 23.49
C LYS A 220 3.32 -16.63 22.82
N ARG A 221 3.07 -16.17 21.59
CA ARG A 221 1.86 -16.54 20.83
C ARG A 221 1.90 -18.01 20.41
N VAL A 222 3.02 -18.47 19.86
CA VAL A 222 3.22 -19.89 19.49
C VAL A 222 3.08 -20.80 20.70
N ASP A 223 3.64 -20.42 21.85
CA ASP A 223 3.51 -21.19 23.10
C ASP A 223 2.05 -21.27 23.58
N ARG A 224 1.28 -20.18 23.45
CA ARG A 224 -0.16 -20.15 23.78
C ARG A 224 -0.99 -21.02 22.83
N GLU A 225 -0.72 -20.95 21.52
CA GLU A 225 -1.40 -21.77 20.50
C GLU A 225 -1.09 -23.27 20.68
N ALA A 226 0.17 -23.60 20.99
CA ALA A 226 0.59 -24.96 21.31
C ALA A 226 -0.08 -25.48 22.60
N ALA A 227 -0.20 -24.66 23.64
CA ALA A 227 -0.89 -25.01 24.88
C ALA A 227 -2.40 -25.20 24.69
N ALA A 228 -3.05 -24.37 23.85
CA ALA A 228 -4.46 -24.49 23.52
C ALA A 228 -4.77 -25.78 22.72
N SER A 229 -3.90 -26.13 21.77
CA SER A 229 -4.03 -27.35 20.95
C SER A 229 -3.93 -28.63 21.78
N ARG A 230 -3.11 -28.63 22.86
CA ARG A 230 -3.02 -29.75 23.81
C ARG A 230 -4.25 -29.91 24.70
N ARG A 231 -5.04 -28.84 24.92
CA ARG A 231 -6.29 -28.90 25.70
C ARG A 231 -7.50 -29.28 24.86
N GLY A 232 -7.51 -28.99 23.55
CA GLY A 232 -8.60 -29.34 22.63
C GLY A 232 -8.58 -30.80 22.10
N GLY A 233 -7.45 -31.50 22.19
CA GLY A 233 -7.32 -32.90 21.74
C GLY A 233 -7.72 -33.97 22.78
N GLY A 234 -8.29 -33.56 23.92
CA GLY A 234 -8.56 -34.44 25.07
C GLY A 234 -9.95 -35.07 25.15
N GLU A 235 -10.90 -34.71 24.29
CA GLU A 235 -12.27 -35.27 24.29
C GLU A 235 -12.56 -36.09 23.03
N SER A 236 -11.94 -37.27 22.93
CA SER A 236 -12.53 -38.34 22.12
C SER A 236 -11.99 -39.68 22.58
N ARG A 237 -12.64 -40.27 23.59
CA ARG A 237 -12.82 -41.73 23.80
C ARG A 237 -13.56 -41.97 25.12
N HIS A 238 -14.83 -42.34 25.02
CA HIS A 238 -15.39 -43.56 25.62
C HIS A 238 -16.90 -43.57 25.34
N ALA A 239 -17.29 -43.99 24.12
CA ALA A 239 -18.62 -44.52 23.89
C ALA A 239 -18.56 -46.02 24.18
N ASP A 240 -19.20 -46.43 25.27
CA ASP A 240 -19.36 -47.83 25.69
C ASP A 240 -20.10 -48.66 24.63
N PRO A 241 -19.70 -49.91 24.38
CA PRO A 241 -20.46 -50.84 23.57
C PRO A 241 -21.60 -51.45 24.42
N ARG A 242 -22.86 -51.21 24.00
CA ARG A 242 -24.02 -51.96 24.52
C ARG A 242 -24.04 -53.37 23.91
N PRO A 243 -24.32 -54.43 24.70
CA PRO A 243 -24.58 -55.76 24.16
C PRO A 243 -26.03 -55.84 23.64
N ALA A 244 -26.20 -56.31 22.40
CA ALA A 244 -27.50 -56.66 21.86
C ALA A 244 -27.80 -58.12 22.23
N ALA A 245 -28.83 -58.29 23.05
CA ALA A 245 -29.44 -59.56 23.33
C ALA A 245 -30.39 -59.96 22.18
N GLU A 246 -30.31 -61.25 21.89
CA GLU A 246 -31.20 -62.16 21.18
C GLU A 246 -32.65 -61.72 20.95
N GLY A 247 -33.13 -61.98 19.73
CA GLY A 247 -34.53 -61.92 19.33
C GLY A 247 -34.72 -62.65 18.01
N GLU A 248 -35.07 -63.93 18.13
CA GLU A 248 -35.40 -64.87 17.05
C GLU A 248 -36.62 -64.46 16.22
N GLY A 249 -36.71 -65.03 15.01
CA GLY A 249 -37.89 -65.05 14.15
C GLY A 249 -37.65 -64.25 12.86
N GLY A 250 -37.72 -64.80 11.66
CA GLY A 250 -38.33 -66.03 11.19
C GLY A 250 -38.72 -65.79 9.74
N LEU A 251 -38.20 -66.64 8.85
CA LEU A 251 -38.76 -67.11 7.57
C LEU A 251 -39.92 -66.34 6.93
N HIS A 252 -39.70 -65.85 5.71
CA HIS A 252 -40.54 -65.99 4.50
C HIS A 252 -39.89 -65.12 3.40
N ASP A 253 -39.20 -65.65 2.39
CA ASP A 253 -39.68 -66.42 1.23
C ASP A 253 -40.44 -65.56 0.20
N SER A 254 -40.01 -65.68 -1.07
CA SER A 254 -40.69 -65.26 -2.31
C SER A 254 -40.79 -63.75 -2.61
N LEU A 255 -40.78 -63.21 -3.84
CA LEU A 255 -40.69 -63.71 -5.23
C LEU A 255 -40.57 -62.45 -6.14
N ASP A 256 -39.90 -62.59 -7.28
CA ASP A 256 -40.12 -61.97 -8.61
C ASP A 256 -40.49 -60.47 -8.76
N GLN A 257 -39.63 -59.70 -9.44
CA GLN A 257 -39.70 -59.35 -10.89
C GLN A 257 -38.61 -58.32 -11.25
#